data_AF-A0A7V9ZUM3-F1
#
_entry.id   AF-A0A7V9ZUM3-F1
#
_cell.length_a   1.000
_cell.length_b   1.000
_cell.length_c   1.000
_cell.angle_alpha   90.00
_cell.angle_beta   90.00
_cell.angle_gamma   90.00
#
_symmetry.space_group_name_H-M   'P 1'
#
loop_
_entity.id
_entity.type
_entity.pdbx_description
1 polymer ?
#
loop_
_entity_poly.entity_id
_entity_poly.type
_entity_poly.pdbx_seq_one_letter_code
_entity_poly.pdbx_strand_id
1 'polypeptide(L)' 'MLGLVLGTLRLPLIVALTGSPLSAAGTNIAISAASAAAGALRHLREGRVDWRIVAWTAPPSIVGAVVGALVADD' A
#
# COMPACT_ATOMS: atom_id res chain seq x y z
N MET A 1 -8.82 3.69 -10.32
CA MET A 1 -7.62 3.56 -11.18
C MET A 1 -6.66 4.75 -11.12
N LEU A 2 -7.09 5.96 -10.76
CA LEU A 2 -6.21 7.14 -10.66
C LEU A 2 -5.06 6.98 -9.64
N GLY A 3 -5.25 6.20 -8.56
CA GLY A 3 -4.22 5.95 -7.56
C GLY A 3 -3.04 5.08 -8.00
N LEU A 4 -3.26 4.12 -8.92
CA LEU A 4 -2.19 3.25 -9.43
C LEU A 4 -1.26 3.99 -10.40
N VAL A 5 -1.82 4.80 -11.29
CA VAL A 5 -1.05 5.60 -12.28
C VAL A 5 -0.23 6.70 -11.59
N LEU A 6 -0.76 7.34 -10.56
CA LEU A 6 -0.01 8.32 -9.76
C LEU A 6 1.04 7.67 -8.84
N GLY A 7 0.85 6.40 -8.46
CA GLY A 7 1.82 5.63 -7.68
C GLY A 7 3.11 5.32 -8.45
N THR A 8 3.01 4.98 -9.73
CA THR A 8 4.17 4.69 -10.58
C THR A 8 5.02 5.94 -10.87
N LEU A 9 4.39 7.12 -10.92
CA LEU A 9 5.08 8.41 -11.07
C LEU A 9 5.66 8.96 -9.76
N ARG A 10 5.16 8.50 -8.61
CA ARG A 10 5.57 8.97 -7.30
C ARG A 10 6.99 8.55 -6.92
N LEU A 11 7.34 7.29 -7.20
CA LEU A 11 8.67 6.76 -6.89
C LEU A 11 9.81 7.57 -7.54
N PRO A 12 9.81 7.83 -8.87
CA PRO A 12 10.88 8.61 -9.49
C PRO A 12 10.91 10.08 -9.04
N LEU A 13 9.74 10.68 -8.76
CA LEU A 13 9.67 12.07 -8.28
C LEU A 13 10.20 12.22 -6.84
N ILE A 14 9.88 11.27 -5.96
CA ILE A 14 10.37 11.30 -4.58
C ILE A 14 11.87 11.00 -4.54
N VAL A 15 12.39 10.08 -5.38
CA VAL A 15 13.85 9.87 -5.54
C VAL A 15 14.54 11.15 -6.01
N ALA A 16 13.96 11.85 -6.99
CA ALA A 16 14.50 13.12 -7.49
C ALA A 16 14.50 14.23 -6.42
N LEU A 17 13.54 14.21 -5.48
CA LEU A 17 13.41 15.21 -4.42
C LEU A 17 14.19 14.89 -3.13
N THR A 18 14.34 13.62 -2.77
CA THR A 18 14.98 13.21 -1.51
C THR A 18 16.44 12.78 -1.65
N GLY A 19 16.93 12.50 -2.87
CA GLY A 19 18.31 12.10 -3.11
C GLY A 19 18.71 10.74 -2.49
N SER A 20 17.79 10.08 -1.78
CA SER A 20 17.98 8.77 -1.12
C SER A 20 16.85 7.82 -1.53
N PRO A 21 17.14 6.75 -2.30
CA PRO A 21 16.16 5.78 -2.77
C PRO A 21 15.37 5.08 -1.65
N LEU A 22 16.01 4.86 -0.50
CA LEU A 22 15.41 4.20 0.67
C LEU A 22 14.30 5.03 1.32
N SER A 23 14.55 6.34 1.50
CA SER A 23 13.55 7.26 2.07
C SER A 23 12.36 7.47 1.13
N ALA A 24 12.64 7.47 -0.19
CA ALA A 24 11.61 7.57 -1.21
C ALA A 24 10.69 6.35 -1.26
N ALA A 25 11.27 5.15 -1.15
CA ALA A 25 10.51 3.90 -1.09
C ALA A 25 9.58 3.86 0.13
N GLY A 26 10.10 4.18 1.32
CA GLY A 26 9.31 4.21 2.56
C GLY A 26 8.16 5.22 2.50
N THR A 27 8.42 6.42 1.99
CA THR A 27 7.40 7.48 1.83
C THR A 27 6.29 7.05 0.85
N ASN A 28 6.64 6.39 -0.25
CA ASN A 28 5.66 5.90 -1.22
C ASN A 28 4.76 4.79 -0.65
N ILE A 29 5.33 3.88 0.14
CA ILE A 29 4.58 2.83 0.85
C ILE A 29 3.61 3.46 1.86
N ALA A 30 4.08 4.41 2.68
CA ALA A 30 3.25 5.08 3.67
C ALA A 30 2.02 5.76 3.06
N ILE A 31 2.20 6.44 1.92
CA ILE A 31 1.09 7.14 1.28
C ILE A 31 0.15 6.15 0.58
N SER A 32 0.68 5.08 0.00
CA SER A 32 -0.14 4.01 -0.58
C SER A 32 -1.00 3.34 0.48
N ALA A 33 -0.44 3.06 1.66
CA ALA A 33 -1.17 2.52 2.80
C ALA A 33 -2.27 3.47 3.29
N ALA A 34 -1.98 4.76 3.44
CA ALA A 34 -2.97 5.76 3.83
C ALA A 34 -4.12 5.86 2.80
N SER A 35 -3.80 5.82 1.51
CA SER A 35 -4.79 5.87 0.43
C SER A 35 -5.66 4.61 0.39
N ALA A 36 -5.05 3.44 0.60
CA ALA A 36 -5.76 2.17 0.70
C ALA A 36 -6.70 2.15 1.92
N ALA A 37 -6.25 2.63 3.08
CA ALA A 37 -7.07 2.73 4.29
C ALA A 37 -8.27 3.66 4.10
N ALA A 38 -8.08 4.83 3.49
CA ALA A 38 -9.17 5.75 3.18
C ALA A 38 -10.19 5.13 2.21
N GLY A 39 -9.73 4.40 1.19
CA GLY A 39 -10.59 3.66 0.27
C GLY A 39 -11.36 2.51 0.95
N ALA A 40 -10.69 1.74 1.81
CA ALA A 40 -11.29 0.66 2.57
C ALA A 40 -12.36 1.17 3.54
N LEU A 41 -12.12 2.30 4.22
CA LEU A 41 -13.09 2.92 5.13
C LEU A 41 -14.35 3.39 4.40
N ARG A 42 -14.20 3.91 3.18
CA ARG A 42 -15.34 4.23 2.31
C ARG A 42 -16.14 2.98 1.93
N HIS A 43 -15.45 1.89 1.58
CA HIS A 43 -16.09 0.62 1.22
C HIS A 43 -16.84 -0.02 2.40
N LEU A 44 -16.26 0.05 3.60
CA LEU A 44 -16.90 -0.38 4.85
C LEU A 44 -18.21 0.38 5.12
N ARG A 45 -18.21 1.71 4.87
CA ARG A 45 -19.41 2.55 5.02
C ARG A 45 -20.50 2.26 3.99
N GLU A 46 -20.15 1.78 2.81
CA GLU A 46 -21.11 1.42 1.76
C GLU A 46 -21.83 0.08 2.03
N GLY A 47 -21.48 -0.64 3.12
CA GLY A 47 -22.19 -1.85 3.56
C GLY A 47 -22.05 -3.07 2.64
N ARG A 48 -21.24 -2.95 1.58
CA ARG A 48 -20.99 -4.01 0.58
C ARG A 48 -19.76 -4.86 0.88
N VAL A 49 -19.29 -4.87 2.12
CA VAL A 49 -18.11 -5.64 2.50
C VAL A 49 -18.52 -7.07 2.83
N ASP A 50 -18.11 -7.99 1.98
CA ASP A 50 -18.18 -9.42 2.28
C ASP A 50 -17.05 -9.77 3.27
N TRP A 51 -17.40 -9.81 4.55
CA TRP A 51 -16.48 -10.15 5.64
C TRP A 51 -15.88 -11.54 5.50
N ARG A 52 -16.53 -12.46 4.78
CA ARG A 52 -16.00 -13.80 4.52
C ARG A 52 -14.80 -13.73 3.58
N ILE A 53 -14.89 -12.91 2.53
CA ILE A 53 -13.77 -12.66 1.62
C ILE A 53 -12.63 -11.96 2.35
N VAL A 54 -12.93 -10.96 3.19
CA VAL A 54 -11.92 -10.27 4.00
C VAL A 54 -11.20 -11.24 4.93
N ALA A 55 -11.94 -12.10 5.64
CA ALA A 55 -11.35 -13.07 6.56
C ALA A 55 -10.45 -14.10 5.85
N TRP A 56 -10.72 -14.46 4.60
CA TRP A 56 -9.88 -15.37 3.82
C TRP A 56 -8.69 -14.69 3.14
N THR A 57 -8.83 -13.43 2.73
CA THR A 57 -7.80 -12.71 1.97
C THR A 57 -6.85 -11.92 2.87
N ALA A 58 -7.30 -11.44 4.03
CA ALA A 58 -6.46 -10.65 4.94
C ALA A 58 -5.29 -11.45 5.53
N PRO A 59 -5.45 -12.69 6.05
CA PRO A 59 -4.34 -13.44 6.62
C PRO A 59 -3.18 -13.67 5.65
N PRO A 60 -3.37 -14.22 4.43
CA PRO A 60 -2.27 -14.41 3.50
C PRO A 60 -1.69 -13.07 3.00
N SER A 61 -2.50 -12.01 2.92
CA SER A 61 -2.01 -10.67 2.55
C SER A 61 -1.09 -10.08 3.63
N ILE A 62 -1.45 -10.23 4.91
CA ILE A 62 -0.62 -9.78 6.04
C ILE A 62 0.67 -10.57 6.09
N VAL A 63 0.60 -11.91 5.96
CA VAL A 63 1.79 -12.77 5.93
C VAL A 63 2.70 -12.39 4.76
N GLY A 64 2.14 -12.23 3.56
CA GLY A 64 2.91 -11.81 2.38
C GLY A 64 3.55 -10.43 2.54
N ALA A 65 2.86 -9.48 3.18
CA ALA A 65 3.42 -8.15 3.46
C ALA A 65 4.58 -8.22 4.46
N VAL A 66 4.46 -9.01 5.53
CA VAL A 66 5.52 -9.19 6.54
C VAL A 66 6.71 -9.92 5.93
N VAL A 67 6.49 -11.05 5.26
CA VAL A 67 7.56 -11.82 4.61
C VAL A 67 8.25 -10.99 3.53
N GLY A 68 7.48 -10.26 2.71
CA GLY A 68 8.04 -9.38 1.69
C GLY A 68 8.85 -8.23 2.27
N ALA A 69 8.43 -7.65 3.40
CA ALA A 69 9.20 -6.61 4.09
C ALA A 69 10.52 -7.16 4.68
N LEU A 70 10.49 -8.37 5.25
CA LEU A 70 11.69 -9.02 5.78
C LEU A 70 12.68 -9.38 4.67
N VAL A 71 12.20 -9.96 3.56
CA VAL A 71 13.05 -10.33 2.41
C VAL A 71 13.61 -9.12 1.67
N ALA A 72 12.92 -7.97 1.71
CA ALA A 72 13.41 -6.73 1.09
C ALA A 72 14.56 -6.06 1.86
N ASP A 73 14.79 -6.46 3.12
CA ASP A 73 15.84 -5.93 4.01
C ASP A 73 17.13 -6.78 3.96
N ASP A 74 17.16 -7.85 3.16
CA ASP A 74 18.33 -8.70 2.82
C ASP A 74 18.85 -8.42 1.40
#